data_AF-A0A7T4URX5-F1
#
_entry.id   AF-A0A7T4URX5-F1
#
_cell.length_a   1.000
_cell.length_b   1.000
_cell.length_c   1.000
_cell.angle_alpha   90.00
_cell.angle_beta   90.00
_cell.angle_gamma   90.00
#
_symmetry.space_group_name_H-M   'P 1'
#
loop_
_entity.id
_entity.type
_entity.pdbx_description
1 polymer ?
#
loop_
_entity_poly.entity_id
_entity_poly.type
_entity_poly.pdbx_seq_one_letter_code
_entity_poly.pdbx_strand_id
1 'polypeptide(L)'
;MVTDPCLEVLCGQFADCNAPLWWLVDEHGAGCHPPAPAGDWLAITNRCDVASQLESYGYSVSVGDFVLPTEPPPATVCYRVSKEKPLVHYLINRALAALPLGGELVLTGAKNEGLKTYADKAARLVSGGKSLKKLGKDVYLAVIVKNAEPSEWLPDSDYTELRVIDETLGLVSKPGVYGWNKIDKGSALLVSCIPQALQRSGQVPQRVADLGCGYGYLPVAAQADLGEAHWLLTDNNATALMACRRNIERHGIDADIALADCAEGLSGPVDMLLCNPPFHQGFAVEGELTERFLTAARRLLRPGGCALFVVNQFIPLPRKAEALFADCQLLGEGQGFKVYCLSQPR
;
A
#
# COMPACT_ATOMS: atom_id res chain seq x y z
N MET A 1 -14.26 -5.75 13.26
CA MET A 1 -13.77 -4.99 12.09
C MET A 1 -14.66 -3.78 11.91
N VAL A 2 -14.10 -2.58 11.86
CA VAL A 2 -14.86 -1.37 11.51
C VAL A 2 -14.85 -1.29 9.99
N THR A 3 -16.01 -1.43 9.38
CA THR A 3 -16.19 -1.30 7.94
C THR A 3 -16.12 0.17 7.54
N ASP A 4 -15.54 0.46 6.39
CA ASP A 4 -15.46 1.83 5.87
C ASP A 4 -16.83 2.26 5.34
N PRO A 5 -17.48 3.27 5.96
CA PRO A 5 -18.85 3.64 5.60
C PRO A 5 -18.94 4.29 4.21
N CYS A 6 -17.85 4.88 3.67
CA CYS A 6 -17.83 5.38 2.30
C CYS A 6 -17.81 4.23 1.30
N LEU A 7 -17.12 3.14 1.64
CA LEU A 7 -17.08 1.94 0.82
C LEU A 7 -18.40 1.19 0.84
N GLU A 8 -19.05 1.07 2.00
CA GLU A 8 -20.39 0.48 2.11
C GLU A 8 -21.41 1.22 1.23
N VAL A 9 -21.39 2.55 1.28
CA VAL A 9 -22.23 3.39 0.41
C VAL A 9 -21.94 3.13 -1.06
N LEU A 10 -20.67 2.99 -1.45
CA LEU A 10 -20.28 2.73 -2.84
C LEU A 10 -20.78 1.36 -3.30
N CYS A 11 -20.49 0.30 -2.54
CA CYS A 11 -20.93 -1.06 -2.84
C CYS A 11 -22.46 -1.15 -2.92
N GLY A 12 -23.17 -0.38 -2.09
CA GLY A 12 -24.63 -0.28 -2.14
C GLY A 12 -25.19 0.33 -3.43
N GLN A 13 -24.37 0.98 -4.27
CA GLN A 13 -24.79 1.48 -5.59
C GLN A 13 -24.63 0.46 -6.72
N PHE A 14 -23.89 -0.64 -6.51
CA PHE A 14 -23.47 -1.52 -7.62
C PHE A 14 -24.66 -2.14 -8.37
N ALA A 15 -25.74 -2.49 -7.67
CA ALA A 15 -26.94 -3.06 -8.28
C ALA A 15 -27.68 -2.09 -9.22
N ASP A 16 -27.49 -0.79 -9.03
CA ASP A 16 -28.11 0.26 -9.84
C ASP A 16 -27.19 0.75 -10.98
N CYS A 17 -25.93 0.28 -11.03
CA CYS A 17 -24.94 0.70 -12.01
C CYS A 17 -25.05 -0.10 -13.32
N ASN A 18 -24.69 0.55 -14.43
CA ASN A 18 -24.64 -0.10 -15.74
C ASN A 18 -23.35 -0.93 -15.89
N ALA A 19 -23.44 -2.07 -16.56
CA ALA A 19 -22.29 -2.88 -16.94
C ALA A 19 -21.81 -2.53 -18.38
N PRO A 20 -20.52 -2.70 -18.74
CA PRO A 20 -19.43 -3.15 -17.88
C PRO A 20 -19.08 -2.16 -16.76
N LEU A 21 -18.78 -2.68 -15.57
CA LEU A 21 -18.47 -1.87 -14.39
C LEU A 21 -17.00 -2.06 -14.02
N TRP A 22 -16.28 -0.95 -13.87
CA TRP A 22 -14.94 -0.97 -13.26
C TRP A 22 -15.00 -0.44 -11.85
N TRP A 23 -14.43 -1.19 -10.91
CA TRP A 23 -14.31 -0.79 -9.52
C TRP A 23 -12.85 -0.55 -9.19
N LEU A 24 -12.50 0.71 -8.94
CA LEU A 24 -11.14 1.10 -8.54
C LEU A 24 -11.01 0.97 -7.02
N VAL A 25 -10.11 0.11 -6.56
CA VAL A 25 -10.00 -0.30 -5.14
C VAL A 25 -8.58 -0.16 -4.63
N ASP A 26 -8.38 0.66 -3.60
CA ASP A 26 -7.09 0.89 -2.94
C ASP A 26 -7.04 0.23 -1.55
N GLU A 27 -6.26 0.78 -0.61
CA GLU A 27 -6.16 0.30 0.77
C GLU A 27 -7.49 0.22 1.53
N HIS A 28 -8.51 0.95 1.09
CA HIS A 28 -9.79 0.94 1.76
C HIS A 28 -10.62 -0.31 1.45
N GLY A 29 -10.27 -1.07 0.42
CA GLY A 29 -10.91 -2.35 0.10
C GLY A 29 -10.59 -3.47 1.09
N ALA A 30 -9.54 -3.33 1.91
CA ALA A 30 -9.15 -4.35 2.86
C ALA A 30 -10.25 -4.57 3.93
N GLY A 31 -10.67 -5.82 4.11
CA GLY A 31 -11.74 -6.19 5.05
C GLY A 31 -13.15 -5.80 4.60
N CYS A 32 -13.34 -5.38 3.35
CA CYS A 32 -14.67 -5.09 2.81
C CYS A 32 -15.50 -6.35 2.50
N HIS A 33 -16.82 -6.19 2.53
CA HIS A 33 -17.79 -7.25 2.24
C HIS A 33 -18.71 -6.78 1.11
N PRO A 34 -18.22 -6.78 -0.14
CA PRO A 34 -19.00 -6.30 -1.28
C PRO A 34 -20.12 -7.29 -1.64
N PRO A 35 -21.15 -6.85 -2.39
CA PRO A 35 -22.12 -7.78 -2.97
C PRO A 35 -21.42 -8.77 -3.91
N ALA A 36 -22.05 -9.91 -4.16
CA ALA A 36 -21.60 -10.82 -5.21
C ALA A 36 -21.63 -10.09 -6.57
N PRO A 37 -20.61 -10.29 -7.43
CA PRO A 37 -20.56 -9.61 -8.71
C PRO A 37 -21.70 -10.07 -9.63
N ALA A 38 -22.29 -9.12 -10.36
CA ALA A 38 -23.37 -9.38 -11.30
C ALA A 38 -22.99 -8.89 -12.70
N GLY A 39 -22.50 -9.81 -13.55
CA GLY A 39 -22.12 -9.52 -14.93
C GLY A 39 -20.66 -9.08 -15.09
N ASP A 40 -20.41 -8.21 -16.07
CA ASP A 40 -19.06 -7.78 -16.48
C ASP A 40 -18.48 -6.74 -15.51
N TRP A 41 -18.14 -7.18 -14.30
CA TRP A 41 -17.53 -6.34 -13.27
C TRP A 41 -16.04 -6.67 -13.14
N LEU A 42 -15.20 -5.64 -13.23
CA LEU A 42 -13.75 -5.74 -13.05
C LEU A 42 -13.32 -4.88 -11.87
N ALA A 43 -12.76 -5.51 -10.85
CA ALA A 43 -12.06 -4.80 -9.79
C ALA A 43 -10.60 -4.54 -10.21
N ILE A 44 -10.12 -3.32 -10.01
CA ILE A 44 -8.76 -2.91 -10.36
C ILE A 44 -8.13 -2.38 -9.09
N THR A 45 -7.02 -2.99 -8.67
CA THR A 45 -6.36 -2.66 -7.41
C THR A 45 -4.85 -2.67 -7.56
N ASN A 46 -4.16 -1.94 -6.70
CA ASN A 46 -2.72 -2.07 -6.53
C ASN A 46 -2.34 -2.95 -5.34
N ARG A 47 -3.29 -3.63 -4.69
CA ARG A 47 -3.02 -4.44 -3.50
C ARG A 47 -3.38 -5.91 -3.64
N CYS A 48 -2.48 -6.80 -3.28
CA CYS A 48 -2.73 -8.25 -3.37
C CYS A 48 -3.69 -8.78 -2.30
N ASP A 49 -3.69 -8.22 -1.09
CA ASP A 49 -4.64 -8.60 -0.04
C ASP A 49 -6.09 -8.29 -0.45
N VAL A 50 -6.31 -7.11 -1.03
CA VAL A 50 -7.58 -6.71 -1.63
C VAL A 50 -7.93 -7.61 -2.81
N ALA A 51 -6.97 -7.92 -3.67
CA ALA A 51 -7.20 -8.79 -4.82
C ALA A 51 -7.68 -10.18 -4.41
N SER A 52 -6.93 -10.87 -3.56
CA SER A 52 -7.28 -12.21 -3.06
C SER A 52 -8.64 -12.21 -2.37
N GLN A 53 -8.95 -11.15 -1.61
CA GLN A 53 -10.26 -10.99 -0.99
C GLN A 53 -11.37 -10.88 -2.03
N LEU A 54 -11.24 -10.01 -3.03
CA LEU A 54 -12.27 -9.81 -4.06
C LEU A 54 -12.44 -11.05 -4.96
N GLU A 55 -11.36 -11.74 -5.29
CA GLU A 55 -11.39 -13.03 -5.99
C GLU A 55 -12.17 -14.08 -5.19
N SER A 56 -12.04 -14.09 -3.85
CA SER A 56 -12.82 -14.99 -2.99
C SER A 56 -14.33 -14.70 -2.99
N TYR A 57 -14.72 -13.45 -3.33
CA TYR A 57 -16.12 -13.06 -3.58
C TYR A 57 -16.56 -13.30 -5.04
N GLY A 58 -15.67 -13.80 -5.91
CA GLY A 58 -15.94 -14.13 -7.30
C GLY A 58 -15.72 -12.99 -8.30
N TYR A 59 -15.07 -11.90 -7.90
CA TYR A 59 -14.78 -10.79 -8.82
C TYR A 59 -13.69 -11.17 -9.82
N SER A 60 -13.80 -10.66 -11.05
CA SER A 60 -12.63 -10.54 -11.92
C SER A 60 -11.75 -9.42 -11.40
N VAL A 61 -10.45 -9.68 -11.21
CA VAL A 61 -9.52 -8.72 -10.60
C VAL A 61 -8.31 -8.47 -11.50
N SER A 62 -7.91 -7.21 -11.63
CA SER A 62 -6.64 -6.79 -12.21
C SER A 62 -5.78 -6.14 -11.14
N VAL A 63 -4.59 -6.70 -10.90
CA VAL A 63 -3.64 -6.20 -9.89
C VAL A 63 -2.44 -5.55 -10.55
N GLY A 64 -2.13 -4.31 -10.18
CA GLY A 64 -0.99 -3.59 -10.74
C GLY A 64 -0.98 -2.12 -10.34
N ASP A 65 -0.27 -1.29 -11.10
CA ASP A 65 -0.17 0.16 -10.85
C ASP A 65 -1.36 0.95 -11.42
N PHE A 66 -2.58 0.44 -11.19
CA PHE A 66 -3.84 0.98 -11.73
C PHE A 66 -3.83 1.24 -13.26
N VAL A 67 -3.18 0.35 -14.01
CA VAL A 67 -3.26 0.35 -15.48
C VAL A 67 -4.67 -0.11 -15.88
N LEU A 68 -5.53 0.85 -16.24
CA LEU A 68 -6.90 0.54 -16.66
C LEU A 68 -6.90 -0.13 -18.06
N PRO A 69 -7.76 -1.13 -18.31
CA PRO A 69 -7.94 -1.72 -19.64
C PRO A 69 -8.38 -0.69 -20.68
N THR A 70 -8.36 -1.08 -21.95
CA THR A 70 -8.92 -0.25 -23.04
C THR A 70 -10.24 -0.79 -23.55
N GLU A 71 -10.46 -2.11 -23.52
CA GLU A 71 -11.63 -2.77 -24.08
C GLU A 71 -12.12 -3.93 -23.17
N PRO A 72 -13.45 -4.14 -23.04
CA PRO A 72 -14.49 -3.20 -23.44
C PRO A 72 -14.47 -1.94 -22.53
N PRO A 73 -14.88 -0.76 -23.03
CA PRO A 73 -15.00 0.43 -22.20
C PRO A 73 -16.08 0.22 -21.11
N PRO A 74 -15.89 0.78 -19.91
CA PRO A 74 -16.89 0.69 -18.85
C PRO A 74 -18.10 1.58 -19.17
N ALA A 75 -19.29 1.14 -18.81
CA ALA A 75 -20.47 2.00 -18.70
C ALA A 75 -20.45 2.79 -17.38
N THR A 76 -19.91 2.19 -16.33
CA THR A 76 -19.77 2.81 -15.00
C THR A 76 -18.38 2.56 -14.41
N VAL A 77 -17.78 3.60 -13.83
CA VAL A 77 -16.59 3.47 -12.97
C VAL A 77 -16.96 3.85 -11.55
N CYS A 78 -16.77 2.93 -10.61
CA CYS A 78 -16.99 3.12 -9.18
C CYS A 78 -15.66 3.33 -8.46
N TYR A 79 -15.54 4.40 -7.67
CA TYR A 79 -14.30 4.73 -6.99
C TYR A 79 -14.55 5.42 -5.64
N ARG A 80 -14.12 4.76 -4.55
CA ARG A 80 -13.93 5.45 -3.28
C ARG A 80 -12.62 6.21 -3.38
N VAL A 81 -12.61 7.51 -3.11
CA VAL A 81 -11.39 8.33 -3.27
C VAL A 81 -10.27 7.93 -2.29
N SER A 82 -9.08 7.67 -2.82
CA SER A 82 -7.88 7.34 -2.05
C SER A 82 -7.40 8.45 -1.12
N LYS A 83 -6.52 8.08 -0.17
CA LYS A 83 -5.86 9.04 0.73
C LYS A 83 -4.93 9.99 -0.03
N GLU A 84 -4.18 9.48 -1.00
CA GLU A 84 -3.20 10.24 -1.75
C GLU A 84 -3.84 11.01 -2.92
N LYS A 85 -3.84 12.34 -2.80
CA LYS A 85 -4.39 13.25 -3.82
C LYS A 85 -3.88 13.00 -5.24
N PRO A 86 -2.57 12.77 -5.49
CA PRO A 86 -2.08 12.43 -6.83
C PRO A 86 -2.78 11.21 -7.43
N LEU A 87 -2.97 10.14 -6.64
CA LEU A 87 -3.68 8.94 -7.06
C LEU A 87 -5.15 9.23 -7.34
N VAL A 88 -5.82 10.03 -6.49
CA VAL A 88 -7.22 10.46 -6.73
C VAL A 88 -7.37 11.18 -8.06
N HIS A 89 -6.49 12.14 -8.34
CA HIS A 89 -6.51 12.86 -9.61
C HIS A 89 -6.24 11.93 -10.79
N TYR A 90 -5.22 11.06 -10.69
CA TYR A 90 -4.89 10.09 -11.73
C TYR A 90 -6.09 9.18 -12.06
N LEU A 91 -6.70 8.56 -11.04
CA LEU A 91 -7.81 7.64 -11.24
C LEU A 91 -9.06 8.32 -11.78
N ILE A 92 -9.37 9.55 -11.36
CA ILE A 92 -10.45 10.34 -11.97
C ILE A 92 -10.14 10.63 -13.45
N ASN A 93 -8.93 11.06 -13.78
CA ASN A 93 -8.54 11.33 -15.17
C ASN A 93 -8.68 10.07 -16.03
N ARG A 94 -8.15 8.93 -15.56
CA ARG A 94 -8.20 7.65 -16.28
C ARG A 94 -9.62 7.10 -16.42
N ALA A 95 -10.44 7.23 -15.39
CA ALA A 95 -11.85 6.84 -15.43
C ALA A 95 -12.63 7.66 -16.47
N LEU A 96 -12.49 8.99 -16.44
CA LEU A 96 -13.16 9.88 -17.40
C LEU A 96 -12.65 9.70 -18.84
N ALA A 97 -11.38 9.34 -19.01
CA ALA A 97 -10.83 8.99 -20.32
C ALA A 97 -11.41 7.68 -20.88
N ALA A 98 -11.66 6.69 -20.01
CA ALA A 98 -12.18 5.38 -20.41
C ALA A 98 -13.71 5.35 -20.62
N LEU A 99 -14.46 6.16 -19.87
CA LEU A 99 -15.92 6.22 -20.00
C LEU A 99 -16.33 6.77 -21.38
N PRO A 100 -17.32 6.18 -22.06
CA PRO A 100 -17.95 6.79 -23.23
C PRO A 100 -18.82 7.99 -22.81
N LEU A 101 -19.27 8.79 -23.78
CA LEU A 101 -20.30 9.79 -23.53
C LEU A 101 -21.57 9.12 -22.99
N GLY A 102 -22.16 9.71 -21.95
CA GLY A 102 -23.26 9.14 -21.18
C GLY A 102 -22.84 8.16 -20.07
N GLY A 103 -21.57 7.73 -20.05
CA GLY A 103 -21.03 6.89 -18.98
C GLY A 103 -20.92 7.62 -17.64
N GLU A 104 -20.93 6.86 -16.55
CA GLU A 104 -21.02 7.39 -15.19
C GLU A 104 -19.76 7.13 -14.36
N LEU A 105 -19.26 8.17 -13.71
CA LEU A 105 -18.27 8.09 -12.64
C LEU A 105 -18.98 8.23 -11.28
N VAL A 106 -18.99 7.16 -10.51
CA VAL A 106 -19.56 7.10 -9.16
C VAL A 106 -18.43 7.25 -8.14
N LEU A 107 -18.46 8.33 -7.37
CA LEU A 107 -17.46 8.63 -6.35
C LEU A 107 -18.04 8.57 -4.94
N THR A 108 -17.33 7.94 -4.01
CA THR A 108 -17.59 8.10 -2.56
C THR A 108 -16.36 8.55 -1.80
N GLY A 109 -16.57 9.14 -0.63
CA GLY A 109 -15.50 9.64 0.22
C GLY A 109 -16.02 10.51 1.35
N ALA A 110 -15.16 10.73 2.34
CA ALA A 110 -15.51 11.54 3.49
C ALA A 110 -15.36 13.05 3.21
N LYS A 111 -16.01 13.88 4.02
CA LYS A 111 -15.94 15.35 3.93
C LYS A 111 -14.49 15.86 3.99
N ASN A 112 -13.72 15.32 4.93
CA ASN A 112 -12.33 15.68 5.21
C ASN A 112 -11.34 15.08 4.20
N GLU A 113 -11.79 14.17 3.34
CA GLU A 113 -11.00 13.62 2.23
C GLU A 113 -11.20 14.43 0.93
N GLY A 114 -12.08 15.43 0.95
CA GLY A 114 -12.24 16.37 -0.16
C GLY A 114 -13.19 15.91 -1.26
N LEU A 115 -14.06 14.91 -1.02
CA LEU A 115 -14.93 14.34 -2.06
C LEU A 115 -15.71 15.40 -2.85
N LYS A 116 -16.32 16.37 -2.17
CA LYS A 116 -17.10 17.43 -2.83
C LYS A 116 -16.26 18.18 -3.87
N THR A 117 -15.02 18.52 -3.51
CA THR A 117 -14.08 19.22 -4.41
C THR A 117 -13.69 18.34 -5.60
N TYR A 118 -13.44 17.04 -5.38
CA TYR A 118 -13.14 16.11 -6.47
C TYR A 118 -14.33 15.95 -7.42
N ALA A 119 -15.55 15.80 -6.90
CA ALA A 119 -16.76 15.70 -7.71
C ALA A 119 -17.03 16.98 -8.51
N ASP A 120 -16.85 18.16 -7.91
CA ASP A 120 -16.99 19.46 -8.59
C ASP A 120 -16.00 19.59 -9.76
N LYS A 121 -14.75 19.19 -9.54
CA LYS A 121 -13.71 19.20 -10.57
C LYS A 121 -13.98 18.18 -11.69
N ALA A 122 -14.31 16.94 -11.34
CA ALA A 122 -14.62 15.89 -12.31
C ALA A 122 -15.78 16.29 -13.22
N ALA A 123 -16.87 16.82 -12.65
CA ALA A 123 -18.01 17.28 -13.42
C ALA A 123 -17.67 18.41 -14.39
N ARG A 124 -16.80 19.36 -13.97
CA ARG A 124 -16.33 20.44 -14.83
C ARG A 124 -15.54 19.93 -16.03
N LEU A 125 -14.68 18.93 -15.85
CA LEU A 125 -13.85 18.38 -16.94
C LEU A 125 -14.69 17.85 -18.10
N VAL A 126 -15.85 17.26 -17.83
CA VAL A 126 -16.67 16.58 -18.84
C VAL A 126 -17.96 17.31 -19.18
N SER A 127 -18.08 18.59 -18.82
CA SER A 127 -19.33 19.37 -18.94
C SER A 127 -20.57 18.60 -18.42
N GLY A 128 -20.34 17.82 -17.38
CA GLY A 128 -21.22 16.76 -16.92
C GLY A 128 -22.29 17.24 -15.96
N GLY A 129 -23.42 16.55 -15.95
CA GLY A 129 -24.35 16.58 -14.83
C GLY A 129 -23.69 15.97 -13.60
N LYS A 130 -23.92 16.55 -12.42
CA LYS A 130 -23.42 16.04 -11.14
C LYS A 130 -24.55 15.96 -10.13
N SER A 131 -24.77 14.77 -9.60
CA SER A 131 -25.58 14.55 -8.40
C SER A 131 -24.64 14.39 -7.20
N LEU A 132 -24.92 15.07 -6.10
CA LEU A 132 -24.15 14.95 -4.85
C LEU A 132 -25.11 14.75 -3.68
N LYS A 133 -24.97 13.62 -2.98
CA LYS A 133 -25.78 13.26 -1.80
C LYS A 133 -24.87 13.14 -0.58
N LYS A 134 -25.34 13.64 0.55
CA LYS A 134 -24.71 13.42 1.85
C LYS A 134 -25.44 12.28 2.56
N LEU A 135 -24.72 11.21 2.91
CA LEU A 135 -25.28 9.97 3.44
C LEU A 135 -24.70 9.68 4.83
N GLY A 136 -25.23 10.33 5.86
CA GLY A 136 -24.69 10.26 7.22
C GLY A 136 -23.86 11.50 7.58
N LYS A 137 -23.01 11.40 8.62
CA LYS A 137 -22.34 12.58 9.21
C LYS A 137 -21.32 13.20 8.26
N ASP A 138 -20.45 12.38 7.68
CA ASP A 138 -19.32 12.82 6.86
C ASP A 138 -19.15 12.06 5.55
N VAL A 139 -20.04 11.13 5.19
CA VAL A 139 -19.96 10.36 3.95
C VAL A 139 -20.75 11.05 2.84
N TYR A 140 -20.15 11.13 1.66
CA TYR A 140 -20.78 11.66 0.46
C TYR A 140 -20.73 10.63 -0.67
N LEU A 141 -21.73 10.72 -1.55
CA LEU A 141 -21.84 10.00 -2.80
C LEU A 141 -22.03 11.03 -3.91
N ALA A 142 -21.22 10.94 -4.96
CA ALA A 142 -21.36 11.74 -6.16
C ALA A 142 -21.51 10.85 -7.38
N VAL A 143 -22.37 11.24 -8.32
CA VAL A 143 -22.49 10.62 -9.64
C VAL A 143 -22.26 11.70 -10.68
N ILE A 144 -21.30 11.48 -11.57
CA ILE A 144 -20.91 12.39 -12.64
C ILE A 144 -21.17 11.69 -13.97
N VAL A 145 -21.96 12.31 -14.85
CA VAL A 145 -22.21 11.82 -16.21
C VAL A 145 -21.26 12.50 -17.19
N LYS A 146 -20.55 11.73 -18.01
CA LYS A 146 -19.64 12.27 -19.04
C LYS A 146 -20.43 12.81 -20.23
N ASN A 147 -20.50 14.12 -20.41
CA ASN A 147 -21.24 14.75 -21.52
C ASN A 147 -20.34 15.29 -22.64
N ALA A 148 -19.04 15.43 -22.38
CA ALA A 148 -18.04 15.88 -23.33
C ALA A 148 -16.67 15.25 -23.00
N GLU A 149 -15.80 15.22 -24.00
CA GLU A 149 -14.41 14.84 -23.78
C GLU A 149 -13.65 15.92 -22.99
N PRO A 150 -12.84 15.55 -21.98
CA PRO A 150 -12.02 16.50 -21.24
C PRO A 150 -11.03 17.24 -22.14
N SER A 151 -10.99 18.58 -22.01
CA SER A 151 -9.98 19.42 -22.67
C SER A 151 -8.72 19.63 -21.81
N GLU A 152 -8.81 19.33 -20.52
CA GLU A 152 -7.72 19.42 -19.53
C GLU A 152 -7.85 18.25 -18.53
N TRP A 153 -6.79 18.01 -17.75
CA TRP A 153 -6.75 16.94 -16.77
C TRP A 153 -6.47 17.49 -15.36
N LEU A 154 -6.94 16.79 -14.32
CA LEU A 154 -6.55 17.14 -12.95
C LEU A 154 -5.03 16.93 -12.78
N PRO A 155 -4.34 17.80 -12.03
CA PRO A 155 -2.89 17.68 -11.85
C PRO A 155 -2.56 16.49 -10.95
N ASP A 156 -2.28 15.34 -11.55
CA ASP A 156 -1.94 14.08 -10.87
C ASP A 156 -0.47 13.99 -10.46
N SER A 157 0.28 15.08 -10.65
CA SER A 157 1.70 15.18 -10.33
C SER A 157 2.53 14.14 -11.09
N ASP A 158 2.25 13.89 -12.36
CA ASP A 158 2.91 12.89 -13.21
C ASP A 158 2.94 11.53 -12.52
N TYR A 159 1.76 11.04 -12.12
CA TYR A 159 1.61 9.84 -11.31
C TYR A 159 2.39 8.65 -11.88
N THR A 160 2.49 8.51 -13.21
CA THR A 160 3.19 7.38 -13.85
C THR A 160 4.70 7.41 -13.69
N GLU A 161 5.30 8.58 -13.42
CA GLU A 161 6.73 8.79 -13.51
C GLU A 161 7.47 8.49 -12.20
N LEU A 162 8.60 7.77 -12.32
CA LEU A 162 9.58 7.65 -11.24
C LEU A 162 10.40 8.93 -11.12
N ARG A 163 10.70 9.33 -9.90
CA ARG A 163 11.42 10.55 -9.55
C ARG A 163 12.51 10.25 -8.54
N VAL A 164 13.64 10.92 -8.67
CA VAL A 164 14.68 10.89 -7.65
C VAL A 164 14.15 11.54 -6.38
N ILE A 165 14.27 10.82 -5.26
CA ILE A 165 13.79 11.26 -3.94
C ILE A 165 14.92 11.46 -2.95
N ASP A 166 16.09 10.86 -3.23
CA ASP A 166 17.33 11.09 -2.53
C ASP A 166 18.50 10.93 -3.51
N GLU A 167 19.24 12.02 -3.76
CA GLU A 167 20.38 12.03 -4.68
C GLU A 167 21.60 11.30 -4.09
N THR A 168 21.74 11.30 -2.76
CA THR A 168 22.90 10.71 -2.07
C THR A 168 22.88 9.19 -2.19
N LEU A 169 21.70 8.59 -1.98
CA LEU A 169 21.44 7.17 -2.11
C LEU A 169 20.98 6.78 -3.52
N GLY A 170 20.80 7.74 -4.44
CA GLY A 170 20.30 7.49 -5.80
C GLY A 170 18.94 6.78 -5.82
N LEU A 171 18.06 7.08 -4.86
CA LEU A 171 16.76 6.43 -4.73
C LEU A 171 15.70 7.09 -5.61
N VAL A 172 14.86 6.28 -6.24
CA VAL A 172 13.67 6.73 -6.94
C VAL A 172 12.38 6.19 -6.33
N SER A 173 11.30 6.95 -6.45
CA SER A 173 9.94 6.54 -6.09
C SER A 173 8.94 7.32 -6.93
N LYS A 174 7.64 7.26 -6.64
CA LYS A 174 6.61 7.95 -7.43
C LYS A 174 5.37 8.32 -6.61
N PRO A 175 4.58 9.30 -7.05
CA PRO A 175 3.28 9.58 -6.44
C PRO A 175 2.41 8.33 -6.34
N GLY A 176 1.66 8.21 -5.24
CA GLY A 176 0.83 7.03 -4.95
C GLY A 176 1.51 5.96 -4.10
N VAL A 177 2.84 5.98 -3.97
CA VAL A 177 3.53 5.20 -2.94
C VAL A 177 3.48 5.96 -1.61
N TYR A 178 3.26 5.26 -0.51
CA TYR A 178 3.23 5.90 0.81
C TYR A 178 4.58 6.58 1.12
N GLY A 179 4.53 7.84 1.55
CA GLY A 179 5.75 8.60 1.90
C GLY A 179 6.74 8.78 0.74
N TRP A 180 6.29 8.64 -0.52
CA TRP A 180 7.17 8.50 -1.68
C TRP A 180 8.23 9.58 -1.87
N ASN A 181 8.00 10.81 -1.42
CA ASN A 181 8.87 11.96 -1.68
C ASN A 181 9.87 12.28 -0.56
N LYS A 182 10.11 11.33 0.36
CA LYS A 182 11.07 11.49 1.45
C LYS A 182 11.53 10.15 2.01
N ILE A 183 12.66 10.17 2.70
CA ILE A 183 13.10 9.06 3.54
C ILE A 183 12.24 9.02 4.81
N ASP A 184 11.71 7.84 5.14
CA ASP A 184 11.00 7.64 6.40
C ASP A 184 11.98 7.68 7.59
N LYS A 185 11.61 8.42 8.62
CA LYS A 185 12.44 8.64 9.80
C LYS A 185 12.60 7.37 10.64
N GLY A 186 11.57 6.53 10.70
CA GLY A 186 11.61 5.23 11.35
C GLY A 186 12.56 4.29 10.61
N SER A 187 12.42 4.18 9.29
CA SER A 187 13.33 3.38 8.47
C SER A 187 14.79 3.85 8.58
N ALA A 188 15.05 5.16 8.57
CA ALA A 188 16.40 5.69 8.77
C ALA A 188 16.99 5.33 10.15
N LEU A 189 16.18 5.42 11.21
CA LEU A 189 16.57 5.01 12.56
C LEU A 189 16.86 3.50 12.62
N LEU A 190 16.04 2.67 11.94
CA LEU A 190 16.25 1.23 11.83
C LEU A 190 17.62 0.93 11.23
N VAL A 191 17.95 1.55 10.08
CA VAL A 191 19.25 1.37 9.41
C VAL A 191 20.41 1.75 10.35
N SER A 192 20.30 2.86 11.07
CA SER A 192 21.36 3.27 12.02
C SER A 192 21.62 2.28 13.17
N CYS A 193 20.68 1.37 13.44
CA CYS A 193 20.82 0.35 14.47
C CYS A 193 21.41 -0.98 13.96
N ILE A 194 21.60 -1.13 12.63
CA ILE A 194 22.14 -2.37 12.03
C ILE A 194 23.54 -2.72 12.57
N PRO A 195 24.52 -1.79 12.66
CA PRO A 195 25.85 -2.11 13.18
C PRO A 195 25.81 -2.72 14.59
N GLN A 196 24.95 -2.18 15.47
CA GLN A 196 24.77 -2.68 16.82
C GLN A 196 24.14 -4.09 16.83
N ALA A 197 23.19 -4.36 15.92
CA ALA A 197 22.62 -5.68 15.76
C ALA A 197 23.64 -6.72 15.26
N LEU A 198 24.48 -6.34 14.29
CA LEU A 198 25.55 -7.19 13.77
C LEU A 198 26.55 -7.53 14.88
N GLN A 199 26.99 -6.53 15.66
CA GLN A 199 27.88 -6.75 16.80
C GLN A 199 27.31 -7.74 17.82
N ARG A 200 26.00 -7.68 18.08
CA ARG A 200 25.31 -8.62 18.99
C ARG A 200 25.24 -10.04 18.45
N SER A 201 24.97 -10.19 17.15
CA SER A 201 24.86 -11.49 16.51
C SER A 201 26.22 -12.17 16.28
N GLY A 202 27.28 -11.37 16.12
CA GLY A 202 28.62 -11.86 15.78
C GLY A 202 28.70 -12.48 14.38
N GLN A 203 27.69 -12.29 13.53
CA GLN A 203 27.60 -12.89 12.20
C GLN A 203 27.15 -11.84 11.18
N VAL A 204 27.74 -11.89 9.98
CA VAL A 204 27.25 -11.13 8.83
C VAL A 204 26.14 -11.95 8.16
N PRO A 205 24.89 -11.45 8.11
CA PRO A 205 23.79 -12.19 7.52
C PRO A 205 24.03 -12.40 6.02
N GLN A 206 23.70 -13.58 5.52
CA GLN A 206 23.79 -13.94 4.10
C GLN A 206 22.41 -13.86 3.42
N ARG A 207 21.33 -14.04 4.19
CA ARG A 207 19.94 -13.95 3.74
C ARG A 207 19.18 -12.96 4.62
N VAL A 208 18.65 -11.90 4.02
CA VAL A 208 17.94 -10.83 4.71
C VAL A 208 16.53 -10.71 4.16
N ALA A 209 15.53 -10.49 5.02
CA ALA A 209 14.17 -10.17 4.57
C ALA A 209 13.79 -8.72 4.90
N ASP A 210 13.02 -8.09 4.03
CA ASP A 210 12.30 -6.84 4.29
C ASP A 210 10.82 -7.05 4.00
N LEU A 211 9.99 -7.03 5.06
CA LEU A 211 8.55 -7.20 4.96
C LEU A 211 7.88 -5.83 4.97
N GLY A 212 7.16 -5.50 3.90
CA GLY A 212 6.64 -4.15 3.64
C GLY A 212 7.72 -3.24 3.08
N CYS A 213 8.47 -3.72 2.08
CA CYS A 213 9.69 -3.08 1.60
C CYS A 213 9.46 -1.71 0.93
N GLY A 214 8.21 -1.37 0.58
CA GLY A 214 7.86 -0.13 -0.08
C GLY A 214 8.63 0.04 -1.39
N TYR A 215 9.29 1.19 -1.56
CA TYR A 215 10.15 1.46 -2.71
C TYR A 215 11.57 0.88 -2.56
N GLY A 216 11.86 0.03 -1.57
CA GLY A 216 13.15 -0.64 -1.40
C GLY A 216 14.23 0.22 -0.72
N TYR A 217 13.85 1.07 0.24
CA TYR A 217 14.81 1.90 0.97
C TYR A 217 15.80 1.07 1.81
N LEU A 218 15.32 0.11 2.59
CA LEU A 218 16.14 -0.61 3.57
C LEU A 218 17.28 -1.40 2.91
N PRO A 219 17.08 -2.15 1.81
CA PRO A 219 18.17 -2.85 1.14
C PRO A 219 19.27 -1.92 0.63
N VAL A 220 18.90 -0.77 0.05
CA VAL A 220 19.85 0.21 -0.47
C VAL A 220 20.63 0.88 0.66
N ALA A 221 19.93 1.32 1.70
CA ALA A 221 20.55 2.03 2.81
C ALA A 221 21.42 1.11 3.70
N ALA A 222 21.09 -0.19 3.78
CA ALA A 222 21.82 -1.16 4.58
C ALA A 222 23.02 -1.81 3.85
N GLN A 223 23.23 -1.51 2.56
CA GLN A 223 24.26 -2.17 1.75
C GLN A 223 25.67 -2.05 2.33
N ALA A 224 26.01 -0.90 2.93
CA ALA A 224 27.31 -0.69 3.56
C ALA A 224 27.56 -1.60 4.78
N ASP A 225 26.50 -1.98 5.49
CA ASP A 225 26.58 -2.83 6.68
C ASP A 225 26.37 -4.31 6.37
N LEU A 226 25.52 -4.63 5.39
CA LEU A 226 25.07 -5.99 5.09
C LEU A 226 25.76 -6.63 3.87
N GLY A 227 26.59 -5.88 3.14
CA GLY A 227 27.40 -6.39 2.04
C GLY A 227 26.57 -7.05 0.93
N GLU A 228 27.01 -8.22 0.46
CA GLU A 228 26.41 -8.98 -0.65
C GLU A 228 25.32 -9.98 -0.18
N ALA A 229 24.58 -9.65 0.88
CA ALA A 229 23.47 -10.49 1.33
C ALA A 229 22.40 -10.63 0.23
N HIS A 230 21.81 -11.82 0.13
CA HIS A 230 20.64 -12.07 -0.71
C HIS A 230 19.36 -11.61 0.00
N TRP A 231 18.55 -10.81 -0.68
CA TRP A 231 17.36 -10.18 -0.10
C TRP A 231 16.05 -10.87 -0.51
N LEU A 232 15.14 -11.02 0.45
CA LEU A 232 13.75 -11.38 0.20
C LEU A 232 12.88 -10.15 0.51
N LEU A 233 12.27 -9.57 -0.53
CA LEU A 233 11.53 -8.33 -0.42
C LEU A 233 10.06 -8.58 -0.72
N THR A 234 9.19 -8.24 0.23
CA THR A 234 7.74 -8.30 0.01
C THR A 234 7.06 -6.99 0.31
N ASP A 235 6.05 -6.69 -0.48
CA ASP A 235 5.09 -5.64 -0.20
C ASP A 235 3.73 -6.08 -0.75
N ASN A 236 2.64 -5.61 -0.13
CA ASN A 236 1.31 -5.87 -0.66
C ASN A 236 0.92 -4.91 -1.77
N ASN A 237 1.71 -3.87 -2.02
CA ASN A 237 1.43 -2.82 -2.99
C ASN A 237 2.27 -2.97 -4.27
N ALA A 238 1.61 -3.24 -5.40
CA ALA A 238 2.25 -3.40 -6.70
C ALA A 238 2.91 -2.11 -7.22
N THR A 239 2.34 -0.94 -6.94
CA THR A 239 2.94 0.37 -7.26
C THR A 239 4.28 0.54 -6.52
N ALA A 240 4.34 0.16 -5.25
CA ALA A 240 5.55 0.24 -4.44
C ALA A 240 6.65 -0.70 -4.98
N LEU A 241 6.28 -1.94 -5.32
CA LEU A 241 7.22 -2.92 -5.87
C LEU A 241 7.79 -2.53 -7.24
N MET A 242 7.06 -1.73 -8.02
CA MET A 242 7.61 -1.18 -9.27
C MET A 242 8.79 -0.24 -8.99
N ALA A 243 8.69 0.65 -8.00
CA ALA A 243 9.80 1.49 -7.56
C ALA A 243 10.92 0.68 -6.88
N CYS A 244 10.55 -0.32 -6.07
CA CYS A 244 11.48 -1.25 -5.44
C CYS A 244 12.40 -1.92 -6.47
N ARG A 245 11.82 -2.58 -7.48
CA ARG A 245 12.59 -3.24 -8.55
C ARG A 245 13.58 -2.29 -9.20
N ARG A 246 13.15 -1.05 -9.52
CA ARG A 246 14.05 -0.07 -10.11
C ARG A 246 15.23 0.29 -9.20
N ASN A 247 15.01 0.44 -7.89
CA ASN A 247 16.09 0.74 -6.95
C ASN A 247 17.03 -0.45 -6.77
N ILE A 248 16.50 -1.66 -6.61
CA ILE A 248 17.31 -2.89 -6.49
C ILE A 248 18.20 -3.10 -7.71
N GLU A 249 17.63 -2.99 -8.92
CA GLU A 249 18.37 -3.10 -10.18
C GLU A 249 19.46 -2.03 -10.31
N ARG A 250 19.14 -0.77 -9.97
CA ARG A 250 20.08 0.35 -10.06
C ARG A 250 21.31 0.17 -9.15
N HIS A 251 21.11 -0.46 -8.00
CA HIS A 251 22.14 -0.67 -6.97
C HIS A 251 22.82 -2.05 -7.05
N GLY A 252 22.43 -2.89 -8.02
CA GLY A 252 22.99 -4.22 -8.20
C GLY A 252 22.77 -5.15 -7.00
N ILE A 253 21.65 -4.99 -6.30
CA ILE A 253 21.32 -5.79 -5.11
C ILE A 253 20.72 -7.12 -5.57
N ASP A 254 21.24 -8.24 -5.05
CA ASP A 254 20.68 -9.56 -5.27
C ASP A 254 19.41 -9.75 -4.42
N ALA A 255 18.25 -9.82 -5.07
CA ALA A 255 16.97 -9.88 -4.37
C ALA A 255 15.87 -10.64 -5.13
N ASP A 256 15.10 -11.44 -4.38
CA ASP A 256 13.79 -11.94 -4.79
C ASP A 256 12.71 -10.94 -4.33
N ILE A 257 11.90 -10.44 -5.28
CA ILE A 257 10.86 -9.43 -5.02
C ILE A 257 9.48 -10.01 -5.31
N ALA A 258 8.64 -10.11 -4.29
CA ALA A 258 7.30 -10.72 -4.39
C ALA A 258 6.19 -9.76 -3.93
N LEU A 259 5.10 -9.72 -4.69
CA LEU A 259 3.85 -9.12 -4.27
C LEU A 259 3.16 -10.06 -3.29
N ALA A 260 3.09 -9.69 -2.02
CA ALA A 260 2.59 -10.57 -0.96
C ALA A 260 2.04 -9.78 0.23
N ASP A 261 1.01 -10.32 0.90
CA ASP A 261 0.59 -9.77 2.18
C ASP A 261 1.55 -10.24 3.28
N CYS A 262 2.35 -9.30 3.80
CA CYS A 262 3.38 -9.56 4.79
C CYS A 262 4.41 -10.60 4.28
N ALA A 263 4.35 -11.84 4.75
CA ALA A 263 5.29 -12.91 4.38
C ALA A 263 4.60 -14.10 3.68
N GLU A 264 3.41 -13.90 3.14
CA GLU A 264 2.71 -14.93 2.37
C GLU A 264 3.58 -15.44 1.22
N GLY A 265 3.58 -16.76 0.99
CA GLY A 265 4.42 -17.40 -0.03
C GLY A 265 5.93 -17.46 0.28
N LEU A 266 6.45 -16.67 1.23
CA LEU A 266 7.86 -16.72 1.61
C LEU A 266 8.18 -17.95 2.48
N SER A 267 9.24 -18.65 2.10
CA SER A 267 9.89 -19.69 2.89
C SER A 267 11.21 -19.20 3.47
N GLY A 268 11.41 -19.39 4.77
CA GLY A 268 12.70 -19.19 5.41
C GLY A 268 13.69 -20.34 5.13
N PRO A 269 14.83 -20.39 5.84
CA PRO A 269 15.22 -19.43 6.87
C PRO A 269 15.91 -18.17 6.31
N VAL A 270 15.76 -17.06 7.04
CA VAL A 270 16.61 -15.85 6.91
C VAL A 270 17.46 -15.64 8.16
N ASP A 271 18.62 -15.01 7.99
CA ASP A 271 19.55 -14.66 9.06
C ASP A 271 19.09 -13.40 9.80
N MET A 272 18.60 -12.42 9.04
CA MET A 272 18.14 -11.14 9.54
C MET A 272 16.83 -10.75 8.88
N LEU A 273 15.93 -10.11 9.63
CA LEU A 273 14.72 -9.52 9.09
C LEU A 273 14.63 -8.06 9.51
N LEU A 274 14.45 -7.16 8.55
CA LEU A 274 14.20 -5.74 8.80
C LEU A 274 12.72 -5.47 8.57
N CYS A 275 12.09 -4.67 9.44
CA CYS A 275 10.69 -4.35 9.27
C CYS A 275 10.32 -2.99 9.86
N ASN A 276 9.68 -2.18 9.02
CA ASN A 276 8.91 -1.01 9.42
C ASN A 276 7.43 -1.26 9.08
N PRO A 277 6.64 -1.88 9.98
CA PRO A 277 5.24 -2.20 9.68
C PRO A 277 4.39 -0.95 9.36
N PRO A 278 3.34 -1.04 8.52
CA PRO A 278 2.54 0.12 8.15
C PRO A 278 1.61 0.61 9.30
N PHE A 279 2.06 1.57 10.13
CA PHE A 279 1.32 2.06 11.31
C PHE A 279 0.33 3.22 11.06
N HIS A 280 -0.46 3.19 9.97
CA HIS A 280 -1.37 4.29 9.60
C HIS A 280 -2.85 3.91 9.49
N GLN A 281 -3.23 2.82 10.16
CA GLN A 281 -4.59 2.32 10.22
C GLN A 281 -4.93 2.17 11.71
N GLY A 282 -5.77 3.06 12.26
CA GLY A 282 -5.78 3.39 13.70
C GLY A 282 -5.71 2.21 14.68
N PHE A 283 -5.22 2.50 15.91
CA PHE A 283 -4.90 1.62 17.05
C PHE A 283 -5.28 0.12 17.02
N ALA A 284 -6.53 -0.24 16.72
CA ALA A 284 -6.95 -1.65 16.66
C ALA A 284 -6.27 -2.42 15.50
N VAL A 285 -6.21 -1.81 14.31
CA VAL A 285 -5.60 -2.42 13.12
C VAL A 285 -4.07 -2.44 13.26
N GLU A 286 -3.47 -1.40 13.84
CA GLU A 286 -2.06 -1.39 14.24
C GLU A 286 -1.70 -2.59 15.14
N GLY A 287 -2.61 -2.99 16.03
CA GLY A 287 -2.44 -4.12 16.94
C GLY A 287 -2.32 -5.46 16.22
N GLU A 288 -3.28 -5.78 15.36
CA GLU A 288 -3.34 -7.03 14.57
C GLU A 288 -2.19 -7.09 13.55
N LEU A 289 -1.89 -5.96 12.92
CA LEU A 289 -0.79 -5.84 11.96
C LEU A 289 0.56 -6.15 12.61
N THR A 290 0.84 -5.57 13.78
CA THR A 290 2.09 -5.84 14.50
C THR A 290 2.24 -7.33 14.82
N GLU A 291 1.15 -7.99 15.24
CA GLU A 291 1.16 -9.43 15.55
C GLU A 291 1.40 -10.30 14.32
N ARG A 292 0.81 -9.94 13.18
CA ARG A 292 1.03 -10.62 11.90
C ARG A 292 2.51 -10.58 11.50
N PHE A 293 3.13 -9.41 11.53
CA PHE A 293 4.54 -9.25 11.16
C PHE A 293 5.49 -9.92 12.16
N LEU A 294 5.21 -9.87 13.47
CA LEU A 294 5.98 -10.60 14.47
C LEU A 294 5.89 -12.12 14.27
N THR A 295 4.71 -12.63 13.97
CA THR A 295 4.49 -14.06 13.69
C THR A 295 5.23 -14.50 12.44
N ALA A 296 5.19 -13.68 11.39
CA ALA A 296 5.97 -13.90 10.18
C ALA A 296 7.47 -13.92 10.47
N ALA A 297 7.97 -12.96 11.25
CA ALA A 297 9.39 -12.89 11.62
C ALA A 297 9.83 -14.13 12.40
N ARG A 298 9.05 -14.58 13.39
CA ARG A 298 9.35 -15.83 14.13
C ARG A 298 9.43 -17.02 13.18
N ARG A 299 8.50 -17.14 12.22
CA ARG A 299 8.45 -18.25 11.26
C ARG A 299 9.63 -18.25 10.29
N LEU A 300 10.09 -17.07 9.85
CA LEU A 300 11.12 -16.94 8.83
C LEU A 300 12.55 -17.00 9.38
N LEU A 301 12.78 -16.61 10.64
CA LEU A 301 14.12 -16.59 11.20
C LEU A 301 14.66 -18.00 11.48
N ARG A 302 15.93 -18.24 11.15
CA ARG A 302 16.63 -19.44 11.66
C ARG A 302 16.96 -19.33 13.15
N PRO A 303 17.31 -20.45 13.80
CA PRO A 303 18.06 -20.41 15.05
C PRO A 303 19.29 -19.50 14.97
N GLY A 304 19.41 -18.59 15.94
CA GLY A 304 20.47 -17.58 16.01
C GLY A 304 20.28 -16.34 15.12
N GLY A 305 19.24 -16.30 14.29
CA GLY A 305 18.88 -15.09 13.53
C GLY A 305 18.20 -14.03 14.41
N CYS A 306 18.09 -12.81 13.88
CA CYS A 306 17.43 -11.70 14.56
C CYS A 306 16.52 -10.87 13.64
N ALA A 307 15.51 -10.22 14.22
CA ALA A 307 14.68 -9.24 13.52
C ALA A 307 14.82 -7.85 14.12
N LEU A 308 14.95 -6.82 13.29
CA LEU A 308 14.89 -5.43 13.67
C LEU A 308 13.52 -4.87 13.29
N PHE A 309 12.78 -4.44 14.31
CA PHE A 309 11.49 -3.79 14.16
C PHE A 309 11.62 -2.34 14.59
N VAL A 310 11.25 -1.43 13.70
CA VAL A 310 10.97 -0.05 14.08
C VAL A 310 9.47 0.15 14.27
N VAL A 311 9.08 0.76 15.39
CA VAL A 311 7.68 1.06 15.71
C VAL A 311 7.54 2.46 16.25
N ASN A 312 6.34 3.04 16.16
CA ASN A 312 6.01 4.25 16.91
C ASN A 312 6.20 4.00 18.42
N GLN A 313 6.69 5.01 19.15
CA GLN A 313 7.06 4.90 20.57
C GLN A 313 5.95 4.39 21.51
N PHE A 314 4.68 4.55 21.11
CA PHE A 314 3.51 4.13 21.88
C PHE A 314 3.12 2.67 21.66
N ILE A 315 3.66 2.01 20.62
CA ILE A 315 3.39 0.60 20.35
C ILE A 315 4.16 -0.25 21.37
N PRO A 316 3.47 -1.08 22.18
CA PRO A 316 4.12 -1.90 23.20
C PRO A 316 4.73 -3.17 22.59
N LEU A 317 5.70 -3.02 21.67
CA LEU A 317 6.31 -4.12 20.93
C LEU A 317 6.86 -5.24 21.84
N PRO A 318 7.59 -4.96 22.95
CA PRO A 318 8.09 -6.03 23.81
C PRO A 318 7.00 -6.94 24.34
N ARG A 319 5.85 -6.37 24.75
CA ARG A 319 4.69 -7.14 25.23
C ARG A 319 4.09 -8.01 24.13
N LYS A 320 4.06 -7.51 22.88
CA LYS A 320 3.54 -8.27 21.73
C LYS A 320 4.51 -9.37 21.27
N ALA A 321 5.82 -9.17 21.46
CA ALA A 321 6.87 -10.11 21.04
C ALA A 321 7.17 -11.22 22.07
N GLU A 322 6.78 -11.05 23.34
CA GLU A 322 7.14 -11.92 24.47
C GLU A 322 6.84 -13.42 24.25
N ALA A 323 5.70 -13.72 23.62
CA ALA A 323 5.29 -15.09 23.31
C ALA A 323 6.02 -15.71 22.10
N LEU A 324 6.66 -14.88 21.27
CA LEU A 324 7.25 -15.27 19.99
C LEU A 324 8.78 -15.29 20.04
N PHE A 325 9.40 -14.49 20.91
CA PHE A 325 10.85 -14.33 21.03
C PHE A 325 11.28 -14.39 22.49
N ALA A 326 12.40 -15.05 22.76
CA ALA A 326 12.96 -15.10 24.11
C ALA A 326 13.82 -13.88 24.47
N ASP A 327 14.35 -13.16 23.47
CA ASP A 327 15.12 -11.93 23.66
C ASP A 327 14.52 -10.77 22.83
N CYS A 328 14.33 -9.62 23.48
CA CYS A 328 13.82 -8.39 22.88
C CYS A 328 14.57 -7.20 23.49
N GLN A 329 15.45 -6.57 22.72
CA GLN A 329 16.31 -5.48 23.18
C GLN A 329 16.02 -4.19 22.44
N LEU A 330 15.93 -3.08 23.17
CA LEU A 330 15.89 -1.74 22.58
C LEU A 330 17.30 -1.39 22.07
N LEU A 331 17.44 -1.12 20.78
CA LEU A 331 18.70 -0.68 20.18
C LEU A 331 18.78 0.85 20.04
N GLY A 332 17.65 1.49 19.69
CA GLY A 332 17.61 2.93 19.47
C GLY A 332 16.23 3.53 19.69
N GLU A 333 16.21 4.81 20.03
CA GLU A 333 14.99 5.60 20.18
C GLU A 333 15.25 7.01 19.66
N GLY A 334 14.30 7.57 18.92
CA GLY A 334 14.42 8.91 18.38
C GLY A 334 13.29 9.28 17.43
N GLN A 335 13.01 10.58 17.33
CA GLN A 335 12.04 11.13 16.37
C GLN A 335 10.62 10.53 16.46
N GLY A 336 10.22 10.01 17.64
CA GLY A 336 8.93 9.36 17.86
C GLY A 336 8.90 7.85 17.63
N PHE A 337 10.06 7.24 17.32
CA PHE A 337 10.20 5.81 17.03
C PHE A 337 11.13 5.10 18.00
N LYS A 338 10.95 3.77 18.11
CA LYS A 338 11.84 2.85 18.81
C LYS A 338 12.22 1.69 17.89
N VAL A 339 13.49 1.29 17.93
CA VAL A 339 14.02 0.14 17.21
C VAL A 339 14.35 -0.96 18.20
N TYR A 340 13.73 -2.11 18.02
CA TYR A 340 13.97 -3.29 18.82
C TYR A 340 14.63 -4.39 17.99
N CYS A 341 15.60 -5.08 18.59
CA CYS A 341 16.16 -6.32 18.09
C CYS A 341 15.51 -7.50 18.83
N LEU A 342 14.84 -8.36 18.07
CA LEU A 342 14.20 -9.58 18.53
C LEU A 342 15.07 -10.77 18.12
N SER A 343 15.37 -11.67 19.05
CA SER A 343 16.16 -12.87 18.75
C SER A 343 15.68 -14.06 19.58
N GLN A 344 16.25 -15.24 19.32
CA GLN A 344 15.84 -16.50 19.95
C GLN A 344 14.33 -16.76 19.72
N PRO A 345 13.91 -16.95 18.45
CA PRO A 345 12.51 -17.28 18.15
C PRO A 345 12.08 -18.55 18.89
N ARG A 346 10.92 -18.50 19.55
CA ARG A 346 10.37 -19.58 20.40
C ARG A 346 9.71 -20.69 19.61
#